data_AF-A0A3B9QI66-F1
#
_entry.id   AF-A0A3B9QI66-F1
#
_cell.length_a   1.000
_cell.length_b   1.000
_cell.length_c   1.000
_cell.angle_alpha   90.00
_cell.angle_beta   90.00
_cell.angle_gamma   90.00
#
_symmetry.space_group_name_H-M   'P 1'
#
loop_
_entity.id
_entity.type
_entity.pdbx_description
1 polymer ?
#
loop_
_entity_poly.entity_id
_entity_poly.type
_entity_poly.pdbx_seq_one_letter_code
_entity_poly.pdbx_strand_id
1 'polypeptide(L)'
;KRLENADGSEGRVMEMRITLSDWLFKAISANEVLSMHPDYFRLRKPIERRLYEIARKHCGAQHRWEVRLDLLHKKTGSRSPVKQFRYFLKELEGQQHLPDYMVEIRESGDYVTFTRRGSN
;
A
#
# COMPACT_ATOMS: atom_id res chain seq x y z
N LYS A 1 5.56 -38.13 9.38
CA LYS A 1 5.36 -38.27 10.84
C LYS A 1 4.86 -36.93 11.36
N ARG A 2 3.56 -36.81 11.65
CA ARG A 2 2.93 -35.59 12.16
C ARG A 2 3.19 -35.55 13.67
N LEU A 3 3.77 -34.46 14.17
CA LEU A 3 3.92 -34.26 15.61
C LEU A 3 2.55 -33.82 16.15
N GLU A 4 1.95 -34.65 16.98
CA GLU A 4 0.77 -34.33 17.77
C GLU A 4 1.24 -33.64 19.05
N ASN A 5 0.69 -32.45 19.34
CA ASN A 5 0.90 -31.77 20.61
C ASN A 5 -0.18 -32.22 21.61
N ALA A 6 0.20 -32.29 22.89
CA ALA A 6 -0.51 -33.00 23.95
C ALA A 6 -1.84 -32.37 24.44
N ASP A 7 -2.42 -31.40 23.74
CA ASP A 7 -3.65 -30.70 24.19
C ASP A 7 -4.87 -30.81 23.25
N GLY A 8 -4.78 -31.59 22.17
CA GLY A 8 -5.92 -31.84 21.30
C GLY A 8 -6.45 -30.62 20.53
N SER A 9 -5.75 -29.48 20.54
CA SER A 9 -6.11 -28.32 19.72
C SER A 9 -5.33 -28.31 18.39
N GLU A 10 -6.05 -28.14 17.28
CA GLU A 10 -5.49 -28.07 15.93
C GLU A 10 -4.44 -26.95 15.81
N GLY A 11 -3.15 -27.29 15.89
CA GLY A 11 -2.03 -26.59 15.22
C GLY A 11 -2.03 -25.06 15.20
N ARG A 12 -2.53 -24.37 16.24
CA ARG A 12 -2.54 -22.91 16.30
C ARG A 12 -1.16 -22.41 16.72
N VAL A 13 -0.64 -21.43 15.98
CA VAL A 13 0.59 -20.72 16.37
C VAL A 13 0.27 -19.86 17.59
N MET A 14 0.87 -20.20 18.73
CA MET A 14 0.65 -19.49 20.00
C MET A 14 1.58 -18.28 20.17
N GLU A 15 2.79 -18.35 19.60
CA GLU A 15 3.79 -17.28 19.67
C GLU A 15 4.64 -17.28 18.39
N MET A 16 5.03 -16.10 17.93
CA MET A 16 6.05 -15.91 16.90
C MET A 16 7.05 -14.85 17.37
N ARG A 17 8.34 -15.17 17.30
CA ARG A 17 9.44 -14.22 17.53
C ARG A 17 10.12 -13.91 16.21
N ILE A 18 10.37 -12.62 15.96
CA ILE A 18 11.07 -12.14 14.77
C ILE A 18 12.23 -11.27 15.24
N THR A 19 13.44 -11.55 14.75
CA THR A 19 14.60 -10.67 14.96
C THR A 19 14.65 -9.66 13.83
N LEU A 20 14.57 -8.37 14.17
CA LEU A 20 14.74 -7.29 13.19
C LEU A 20 16.22 -7.16 12.84
N SER A 21 16.51 -6.85 11.58
CA SER A 21 17.86 -6.47 11.17
C SER A 21 18.30 -5.16 11.85
N ASP A 22 19.60 -5.01 12.12
CA ASP A 22 20.17 -3.81 12.74
C ASP A 22 19.80 -2.50 12.01
N TRP A 23 19.73 -2.54 10.68
CA TRP A 23 19.37 -1.36 9.87
C TRP A 23 17.95 -0.88 10.22
N LEU A 24 16.98 -1.79 10.26
CA LEU A 24 15.57 -1.47 10.49
C LEU A 24 15.37 -0.98 11.92
N PHE A 25 16.07 -1.58 12.88
CA PHE A 25 16.05 -1.11 14.26
C PHE A 25 16.53 0.34 14.36
N LYS A 26 17.66 0.66 13.72
CA LYS A 26 18.20 2.04 13.68
C LYS A 26 17.23 3.03 13.03
N ALA A 27 16.61 2.67 11.92
CA ALA A 27 15.65 3.55 11.23
C ALA A 27 14.43 3.86 12.11
N ILE A 28 13.91 2.86 12.84
CA ILE A 28 12.84 3.05 13.82
C ILE A 28 13.32 3.97 14.95
N SER A 29 14.51 3.72 15.52
CA SER A 29 15.08 4.57 16.58
C SER A 29 15.31 6.02 16.14
N ALA A 30 15.57 6.24 14.84
CA ALA A 30 15.76 7.56 14.25
C ALA A 30 14.44 8.25 13.83
N ASN A 31 13.28 7.65 14.09
CA ASN A 31 11.96 8.13 13.63
C ASN A 31 11.86 8.29 12.10
N GLU A 32 12.62 7.50 11.33
CA GLU A 32 12.59 7.50 9.86
C GLU A 32 11.44 6.63 9.31
N VAL A 33 10.28 6.70 9.97
CA VAL A 33 9.10 5.88 9.68
C VAL A 33 7.95 6.72 9.15
N LEU A 34 7.21 6.18 8.19
CA LEU A 34 5.99 6.81 7.68
C LEU A 34 4.77 6.26 8.43
N SER A 35 4.03 7.17 9.06
CA SER A 35 2.74 6.83 9.67
C SER A 35 1.69 6.52 8.61
N MET A 36 0.91 5.47 8.86
CA MET A 36 -0.20 5.03 8.01
C MET A 36 -1.53 5.33 8.70
N HIS A 37 -2.56 5.64 7.92
CA HIS A 37 -3.93 5.78 8.40
C HIS A 37 -4.43 4.42 8.96
N PRO A 38 -5.20 4.37 10.06
CA PRO A 38 -5.71 3.10 10.61
C PRO A 38 -6.47 2.23 9.59
N ASP A 39 -7.25 2.87 8.70
CA ASP A 39 -7.98 2.16 7.63
C ASP A 39 -7.08 1.54 6.55
N TYR A 40 -5.77 1.83 6.53
CA TYR A 40 -4.82 1.13 5.64
C TYR A 40 -4.91 -0.39 5.81
N PHE A 41 -5.06 -0.88 7.05
CA PHE A 41 -5.17 -2.31 7.33
C PHE A 41 -6.48 -2.92 6.81
N ARG A 42 -7.50 -2.10 6.52
CA ARG A 42 -8.77 -2.54 5.91
C ARG A 42 -8.64 -2.75 4.40
N LEU A 43 -7.62 -2.19 3.74
CA LEU A 43 -7.35 -2.47 2.34
C LEU A 43 -7.05 -3.96 2.17
N ARG A 44 -7.87 -4.66 1.39
CA ARG A 44 -7.74 -6.11 1.19
C ARG A 44 -6.86 -6.47 0.01
N LYS A 45 -6.81 -5.63 -1.04
CA LYS A 45 -6.00 -5.92 -2.22
C LYS A 45 -4.56 -5.46 -2.00
N PRO A 46 -3.54 -6.34 -2.17
CA PRO A 46 -2.13 -5.96 -2.00
C PRO A 46 -1.71 -4.76 -2.87
N ILE A 47 -2.28 -4.66 -4.08
CA ILE A 47 -2.00 -3.55 -5.00
C ILE A 47 -2.52 -2.21 -4.48
N GLU A 48 -3.65 -2.18 -3.77
CA GLU A 48 -4.20 -0.95 -3.17
C GLU A 48 -3.32 -0.49 -2.01
N ARG A 49 -2.85 -1.42 -1.16
CA ARG A 49 -1.87 -1.12 -0.11
C ARG A 49 -0.60 -0.52 -0.70
N ARG A 50 -0.09 -1.12 -1.78
CA ARG A 50 1.11 -0.62 -2.44
C ARG A 50 0.93 0.77 -3.03
N LEU A 51 -0.23 1.05 -3.62
CA LEU A 51 -0.57 2.39 -4.11
C LEU A 51 -0.68 3.41 -2.98
N TYR A 52 -1.30 3.04 -1.86
CA TYR A 52 -1.36 3.88 -0.65
C TYR A 52 0.04 4.26 -0.18
N GLU A 53 0.95 3.29 -0.04
CA GLU A 53 2.33 3.52 0.42
C GLU A 53 3.08 4.48 -0.51
N ILE A 54 2.95 4.27 -1.83
CA ILE A 54 3.58 5.12 -2.84
C ILE A 54 3.01 6.55 -2.76
N ALA A 55 1.68 6.69 -2.68
CA ALA A 55 1.02 7.97 -2.50
C ALA A 55 1.48 8.65 -1.21
N ARG A 56 1.53 7.94 -0.08
CA ARG A 56 1.99 8.46 1.22
C ARG A 56 3.43 8.95 1.17
N LYS A 57 4.32 8.19 0.51
CA LYS A 57 5.72 8.58 0.34
C LYS A 57 5.87 9.85 -0.51
N HIS A 58 5.05 10.01 -1.55
CA HIS A 58 5.19 11.10 -2.52
C HIS A 58 4.35 12.35 -2.21
N CYS A 59 3.19 12.20 -1.57
CA CYS A 59 2.32 13.26 -1.09
C CYS A 59 2.64 13.71 0.36
N GLY A 60 3.75 13.24 0.94
CA GLY A 60 4.19 13.66 2.28
C GLY A 60 4.72 15.10 2.30
N ALA A 61 5.49 15.48 1.27
CA ALA A 61 6.05 16.84 1.14
C ALA A 61 5.13 17.82 0.38
N GLN A 62 4.14 17.30 -0.35
CA GLN A 62 3.27 18.07 -1.24
C GLN A 62 1.84 17.54 -1.18
N HIS A 63 0.84 18.43 -1.30
CA HIS A 63 -0.57 18.05 -1.21
C HIS A 63 -1.04 17.16 -2.37
N ARG A 64 -0.41 17.29 -3.54
CA ARG A 64 -0.76 16.60 -4.78
C ARG A 64 0.50 16.02 -5.41
N TRP A 65 0.41 14.79 -5.91
CA TRP A 65 1.48 14.16 -6.68
C TRP A 65 0.92 13.55 -7.96
N GLU A 66 1.53 13.88 -9.09
CA GLU A 66 1.17 13.33 -10.39
C GLU A 66 2.30 12.43 -10.92
N VAL A 67 1.91 11.32 -11.54
CA VAL A 67 2.85 10.32 -12.05
C VAL A 67 2.33 9.70 -13.33
N ARG A 68 3.24 9.40 -14.26
CA ARG A 68 2.90 8.63 -15.45
C ARG A 68 2.44 7.22 -15.09
N LEU A 69 1.44 6.71 -15.80
CA LEU A 69 0.87 5.39 -15.60
C LEU A 69 1.93 4.28 -15.69
N ASP A 70 2.82 4.35 -16.68
CA ASP A 70 3.88 3.35 -16.88
C ASP A 70 4.91 3.36 -15.75
N LEU A 71 5.23 4.54 -15.22
CA LEU A 71 6.13 4.67 -14.07
C LEU A 71 5.45 4.18 -12.79
N LEU A 72 4.16 4.46 -12.60
CA LEU A 72 3.40 3.95 -11.45
C LEU A 72 3.29 2.42 -11.49
N HIS A 73 3.03 1.84 -12.66
CA HIS A 73 3.04 0.39 -12.87
C HIS A 73 4.38 -0.23 -12.44
N LYS A 74 5.51 0.35 -12.86
CA LYS A 74 6.85 -0.07 -12.40
C LYS A 74 7.05 0.09 -10.89
N LYS A 75 6.66 1.22 -10.31
CA LYS A 75 6.80 1.50 -8.85
C LYS A 75 5.98 0.54 -7.98
N THR A 76 4.80 0.14 -8.47
CA THR A 76 3.96 -0.85 -7.79
C THR A 76 4.51 -2.27 -7.90
N GLY A 77 5.35 -2.54 -8.90
CA GLY A 77 5.81 -3.90 -9.20
C GLY A 77 4.70 -4.81 -9.70
N SER A 78 3.63 -4.24 -10.27
CA SER A 78 2.50 -5.02 -10.77
C SER A 78 2.95 -5.95 -11.90
N ARG A 79 2.54 -7.22 -11.83
CA ARG A 79 2.79 -8.23 -12.87
C ARG A 79 1.70 -8.28 -13.93
N SER A 80 0.57 -7.58 -13.72
CA SER A 80 -0.49 -7.53 -14.72
C SER A 80 -0.09 -6.67 -15.93
N PRO A 81 -0.64 -6.94 -17.12
CA PRO A 81 -0.48 -6.05 -18.26
C PRO A 81 -0.92 -4.62 -17.94
N VAL A 82 -0.24 -3.62 -18.50
CA VAL A 82 -0.51 -2.19 -18.24
C VAL A 82 -1.99 -1.83 -18.49
N LYS A 83 -2.62 -2.44 -19.50
CA LYS A 83 -4.05 -2.24 -19.80
C LYS A 83 -4.96 -2.69 -18.65
N GLN A 84 -4.68 -3.84 -18.04
CA GLN A 84 -5.43 -4.33 -16.88
C GLN A 84 -5.16 -3.48 -15.64
N PHE A 85 -3.92 -3.04 -15.45
CA PHE A 85 -3.57 -2.11 -14.37
C PHE A 85 -4.33 -0.78 -14.51
N ARG A 86 -4.44 -0.24 -15.73
CA ARG A 86 -5.25 0.96 -16.02
C ARG A 86 -6.72 0.74 -15.67
N TYR A 87 -7.30 -0.40 -16.06
CA TYR A 87 -8.69 -0.73 -15.74
C TYR A 87 -8.90 -0.80 -14.21
N PHE A 88 -7.99 -1.47 -13.50
CA PHE A 88 -8.01 -1.50 -12.04
C PHE A 88 -7.93 -0.10 -11.41
N LEU A 89 -7.07 0.77 -11.92
CA LEU A 89 -6.98 2.15 -11.43
C LEU A 89 -8.26 2.95 -11.73
N LYS A 90 -8.94 2.69 -12.86
CA LYS A 90 -10.23 3.32 -13.19
C LYS A 90 -11.33 2.88 -12.22
N GLU A 91 -11.36 1.61 -11.82
CA GLU A 91 -12.27 1.14 -10.77
C GLU A 91 -11.97 1.83 -9.42
N LEU A 92 -10.68 1.94 -9.08
CA LEU A 92 -10.23 2.62 -7.87
C LEU A 92 -10.59 4.12 -7.86
N GLU A 93 -10.42 4.81 -8.99
CA GLU A 93 -10.87 6.19 -9.21
C GLU A 93 -12.40 6.32 -9.03
N GLY A 94 -13.19 5.33 -9.46
CA GLY A 94 -14.63 5.34 -9.24
C GLY A 94 -15.05 5.13 -7.79
N GLN A 95 -14.32 4.27 -7.06
CA GLN A 95 -14.68 3.91 -5.68
C GLN A 95 -14.13 4.88 -4.63
N GLN A 96 -13.00 5.55 -4.91
CA GLN A 96 -12.36 6.52 -4.01
C GLN A 96 -12.20 6.01 -2.56
N HIS A 97 -11.79 4.75 -2.38
CA HIS A 97 -11.72 4.12 -1.05
C HIS A 97 -10.28 4.07 -0.48
N LEU A 98 -9.30 4.68 -1.15
CA LEU A 98 -7.95 4.81 -0.61
C LEU A 98 -7.98 5.78 0.59
N PRO A 99 -7.57 5.35 1.80
CA PRO A 99 -7.51 6.24 2.95
C PRO A 99 -6.65 7.46 2.67
N ASP A 100 -6.97 8.63 3.24
CA ASP A 100 -6.27 9.92 3.06
C ASP A 100 -6.15 10.46 1.63
N TYR A 101 -6.50 9.70 0.58
CA TYR A 101 -6.16 10.06 -0.80
C TYR A 101 -7.37 9.98 -1.73
N MET A 102 -7.38 10.90 -2.69
CA MET A 102 -8.22 10.84 -3.88
C MET A 102 -7.33 10.46 -5.06
N VAL A 103 -7.83 9.58 -5.93
CA VAL A 103 -7.11 9.11 -7.11
C VAL A 103 -7.85 9.54 -8.37
N GLU A 104 -7.15 10.19 -9.27
CA GLU A 104 -7.70 10.65 -10.56
C GLU A 104 -6.78 10.21 -11.69
N ILE A 105 -7.36 9.84 -12.82
CA ILE A 105 -6.65 9.46 -14.03
C ILE A 105 -7.06 10.46 -15.11
N ARG A 106 -6.07 11.15 -15.69
CA ARG A 106 -6.32 12.09 -16.80
C ARG A 106 -7.10 11.41 -17.92
N GLU A 107 -7.85 12.19 -18.68
CA GLU A 107 -8.68 11.70 -19.79
C GLU A 107 -7.87 10.90 -20.83
N SER A 108 -6.62 11.30 -21.09
CA SER A 108 -5.71 10.56 -21.98
C SER A 108 -5.34 9.16 -21.46
N GLY A 109 -5.48 8.93 -20.15
CA GLY A 109 -5.14 7.68 -19.49
C GLY A 109 -3.64 7.47 -19.22
N ASP A 110 -2.83 8.51 -19.39
CA ASP A 110 -1.36 8.43 -19.27
C ASP A 110 -0.81 8.89 -17.93
N TYR A 111 -1.60 9.64 -17.16
CA TYR A 111 -1.21 10.18 -15.86
C TYR A 111 -2.24 9.85 -14.80
N VAL A 112 -1.72 9.56 -13.61
CA VAL A 112 -2.46 9.32 -12.39
C VAL A 112 -2.06 10.39 -11.38
N THR A 113 -3.04 11.06 -10.80
CA THR A 113 -2.88 12.04 -9.74
C THR A 113 -3.36 11.44 -8.42
N PHE A 114 -2.55 11.59 -7.38
CA PHE A 114 -2.94 11.38 -6.00
C PHE A 114 -3.01 12.73 -5.30
N THR A 115 -4.16 13.01 -4.70
CA THR A 115 -4.38 14.25 -3.94
C THR A 115 -4.72 13.87 -2.51
N ARG A 116 -4.01 14.43 -1.53
CA ARG A 116 -4.33 14.21 -0.12
C ARG A 116 -5.70 14.83 0.15
N ARG A 117 -6.61 14.10 0.77
CA ARG A 117 -7.86 14.68 1.28
C ARG A 117 -7.49 15.72 2.33
N GLY A 118 -8.01 16.93 2.19
CA GLY A 118 -7.85 17.95 3.21
C GLY A 118 -8.28 17.36 4.55
N SER A 119 -7.38 17.36 5.53
CA SER A 119 -7.73 17.05 6.91
C SER A 119 -8.58 18.20 7.43
N ASN A 120 -9.87 17.95 7.63
CA ASN A 120 -10.66 18.73 8.59
C ASN A 120 -10.18 18.40 10.00
#